data_AF-A0A1J0P995-F1
#
_entry.id   AF-A0A1J0P995-F1
#
_cell.length_a   1.000
_cell.length_b   1.000
_cell.length_c   1.000
_cell.angle_alpha   90.00
_cell.angle_beta   90.00
_cell.angle_gamma   90.00
#
_symmetry.space_group_name_H-M   'P 1'
#
loop_
_entity.id
_entity.type
_entity.pdbx_description
1 polymer ?
#
loop_
_entity_poly.entity_id
_entity_poly.type
_entity_poly.pdbx_seq_one_letter_code
_entity_poly.pdbx_strand_id
1 'polypeptide(L)' 'MVISTTPQLPPPSALVRYLRLELGLSDNALDLGVKQAQLEQAPLPVILWRFGLISLEQLDRVLAWQDNQD' A
#
# COMPACT_ATOMS: atom_id res chain seq x y z
N MET A 1 16.63 17.67 9.13
CA MET A 1 15.93 17.83 7.83
C MET A 1 15.88 16.44 7.21
N VAL A 2 14.83 15.66 7.51
CA VAL A 2 14.60 14.36 6.88
C VAL A 2 13.41 14.56 5.95
N ILE A 3 13.72 15.00 4.73
CA ILE A 3 12.77 14.96 3.63
C ILE A 3 12.92 13.57 3.01
N SER A 4 12.24 12.58 3.58
CA SER A 4 11.97 11.32 2.86
C SER A 4 10.91 11.59 1.79
N THR A 5 11.15 12.57 0.92
CA THR A 5 10.43 12.71 -0.34
C THR A 5 11.06 11.74 -1.31
N THR A 6 10.98 10.45 -1.01
CA THR A 6 11.26 9.42 -1.98
C THR A 6 10.08 9.45 -2.95
N PRO A 7 10.27 9.81 -4.23
CA PRO A 7 9.20 9.69 -5.21
C PRO A 7 8.73 8.24 -5.13
N GLN A 8 7.44 8.04 -4.86
CA GLN A 8 6.88 6.73 -4.59
C GLN A 8 7.22 5.81 -5.75
N LEU A 9 8.22 4.94 -5.55
CA LEU A 9 8.62 3.92 -6.50
C LEU A 9 7.36 3.09 -6.84
N PRO A 10 7.27 2.57 -8.08
CA PRO A 10 6.16 1.69 -8.44
C PRO A 10 6.01 0.63 -7.33
N PRO A 11 4.77 0.39 -6.86
CA PRO A 11 4.53 -0.43 -5.68
C PRO A 11 5.33 -1.71 -5.81
N PRO A 12 6.24 -2.01 -4.85
CA PRO A 12 7.10 -3.16 -4.97
C PRO A 12 6.21 -4.39 -5.16
N SER A 13 6.54 -5.22 -6.14
CA SER A 13 5.77 -6.42 -6.45
C SER A 13 5.59 -7.34 -5.23
N ALA A 14 6.50 -7.26 -4.25
CA ALA A 14 6.39 -7.87 -2.94
C ALA A 14 5.19 -7.37 -2.12
N LEU A 15 4.93 -6.06 -2.11
CA LEU A 15 3.81 -5.46 -1.37
C LEU A 15 2.47 -5.86 -1.97
N VAL A 16 2.35 -5.84 -3.30
CA VAL A 16 1.13 -6.30 -3.99
C VAL A 16 0.88 -7.78 -3.69
N ARG A 17 1.94 -8.59 -3.66
CA ARG A 17 1.85 -10.01 -3.32
C ARG A 17 1.47 -10.23 -1.85
N TYR A 18 2.01 -9.42 -0.93
CA TYR A 18 1.65 -9.42 0.48
C TYR A 18 0.16 -9.09 0.64
N LEU A 19 -0.31 -8.00 0.04
CA LEU A 19 -1.72 -7.61 0.07
C LEU A 19 -2.65 -8.70 -0.49
N ARG A 20 -2.24 -9.39 -1.54
CA ARG A 20 -3.01 -10.50 -2.12
C ARG A 20 -3.03 -11.74 -1.22
N LEU A 21 -1.90 -12.10 -0.62
CA LEU A 21 -1.76 -13.33 0.17
C LEU A 21 -2.28 -13.16 1.60
N GLU A 22 -1.90 -12.08 2.26
CA GLU A 22 -2.19 -11.84 3.68
C GLU A 22 -3.55 -11.18 3.90
N LEU A 23 -3.88 -10.19 3.07
CA LEU A 23 -5.16 -9.48 3.17
C LEU A 23 -6.23 -10.06 2.26
N GLY A 24 -5.88 -10.99 1.37
CA GLY A 24 -6.83 -11.63 0.45
C GLY A 24 -7.46 -10.66 -0.55
N LEU A 25 -6.80 -9.53 -0.84
CA LEU A 25 -7.34 -8.51 -1.74
C LEU A 25 -7.43 -9.03 -3.17
N SER A 26 -8.58 -8.80 -3.80
CA SER A 26 -8.81 -9.07 -5.22
C SER A 26 -7.94 -8.18 -6.10
N ASP A 27 -7.54 -8.68 -7.26
CA ASP A 27 -6.72 -7.95 -8.25
C ASP A 27 -7.34 -6.60 -8.65
N ASN A 28 -8.68 -6.51 -8.68
CA ASN A 28 -9.41 -5.27 -8.97
C ASN A 28 -9.24 -4.20 -7.87
N ALA A 29 -9.18 -4.61 -6.60
CA ALA A 29 -8.95 -3.71 -5.48
C ALA A 29 -7.50 -3.18 -5.47
N LEU A 30 -6.56 -4.05 -5.84
CA LEU A 30 -5.15 -3.70 -6.01
C LEU A 30 -4.95 -2.73 -7.18
N ASP A 31 -5.54 -3.00 -8.35
CA ASP A 31 -5.47 -2.10 -9.51
C ASP A 31 -6.06 -0.71 -9.22
N LEU A 32 -7.22 -0.67 -8.56
CA LEU A 32 -7.83 0.59 -8.12
C LEU A 32 -6.93 1.33 -7.13
N GLY A 33 -6.39 0.62 -6.13
CA GLY A 33 -5.48 1.20 -5.16
C GLY A 33 -4.24 1.79 -5.84
N VAL A 34 -3.64 1.07 -6.79
CA VAL A 34 -2.41 1.49 -7.49
C VAL A 34 -2.64 2.72 -8.36
N LYS A 35 -3.76 2.76 -9.10
CA LYS A 35 -4.14 3.92 -9.90
C LYS A 35 -4.36 5.15 -9.03
N GLN A 36 -5.07 4.99 -7.91
CA GLN A 36 -5.34 6.09 -6.99
C GLN A 36 -4.09 6.56 -6.25
N ALA A 37 -3.21 5.63 -5.86
CA ALA A 37 -1.91 5.93 -5.27
C ALA A 37 -1.04 6.78 -6.23
N GLN A 38 -1.10 6.50 -7.54
CA GLN A 38 -0.41 7.32 -8.54
C GLN A 38 -1.05 8.71 -8.72
N LEU A 39 -2.39 8.79 -8.75
CA LEU A 39 -3.10 10.06 -8.92
C LEU A 39 -2.90 11.00 -7.72
N GLU A 40 -3.09 10.49 -6.51
CA GLU A 40 -2.99 11.26 -5.26
C GLU A 40 -1.53 11.40 -4.78
N GLN A 41 -0.57 10.77 -5.46
CA GLN A 41 0.84 10.68 -5.02
C GLN A 41 0.94 10.20 -3.57
N ALA A 42 0.12 9.21 -3.22
CA ALA A 42 -0.08 8.75 -1.85
C ALA A 42 0.21 7.24 -1.73
N PRO A 43 0.66 6.78 -0.55
CA PRO A 43 1.02 5.38 -0.33
C PRO A 43 -0.17 4.45 -0.53
N LEU A 44 0.04 3.38 -1.31
CA LEU A 44 -0.96 2.36 -1.62
C LEU A 44 -1.73 1.84 -0.38
N PRO A 45 -1.07 1.53 0.76
CA PRO A 45 -1.76 1.08 1.97
C PRO A 45 -2.79 2.10 2.48
N VAL A 46 -2.45 3.39 2.46
CA VAL A 46 -3.32 4.47 2.96
C VAL A 46 -4.53 4.64 2.03
N ILE A 47 -4.32 4.52 0.73
CA ILE A 47 -5.40 4.51 -0.26
C ILE A 47 -6.36 3.35 0.03
N LEU A 48 -5.84 2.12 0.17
CA LEU A 48 -6.67 0.94 0.46
C LEU A 48 -7.50 1.13 1.73
N TRP A 49 -6.93 1.71 2.78
CA TRP A 49 -7.63 2.02 4.03
C TRP A 49 -8.70 3.10 3.84
N ARG A 50 -8.40 4.17 3.09
CA ARG A 50 -9.35 5.24 2.77
C ARG A 50 -10.56 4.74 1.97
N PHE A 51 -10.37 3.75 1.13
CA PHE A 51 -11.44 3.06 0.41
C PHE A 51 -12.21 2.04 1.28
N GLY A 52 -11.78 1.80 2.52
CA GLY A 52 -12.37 0.78 3.40
C GLY A 52 -12.09 -0.65 2.97
N LEU A 53 -11.10 -0.86 2.10
CA LEU A 53 -10.69 -2.20 1.63
C LEU A 53 -9.91 -2.96 2.70
N ILE A 54 -9.27 -2.22 3.62
CA ILE A 54 -8.48 -2.76 4.72
C ILE A 54 -8.81 -1.99 6.01
N SER A 55 -8.71 -2.67 7.15
CA SER A 55 -8.89 -2.06 8.48
C SER A 55 -7.63 -1.34 8.93
N LEU A 56 -7.74 -0.47 9.94
CA LEU A 56 -6.59 0.22 10.53
C LEU A 56 -5.51 -0.77 11.03
N GLU A 57 -5.90 -1.90 11.63
CA GLU A 57 -4.98 -2.95 12.06
C GLU A 57 -4.23 -3.61 10.89
N GLN A 58 -4.91 -3.80 9.76
CA GLN A 58 -4.30 -4.35 8.55
C GLN A 58 -3.37 -3.32 7.90
N LEU A 59 -3.74 -2.04 7.91
CA LEU A 59 -2.88 -0.94 7.49
C LEU A 59 -1.59 -0.91 8.31
N ASP A 60 -1.71 -0.95 9.64
CA ASP A 60 -0.57 -0.97 10.56
C ASP A 60 0.37 -2.14 10.25
N ARG A 61 -0.16 -3.36 10.08
CA ARG A 61 0.63 -4.54 9.70
C ARG A 61 1.34 -4.36 8.36
N VAL A 62 0.67 -3.78 7.37
CA VAL A 62 1.25 -3.52 6.03
C VAL A 62 2.36 -2.46 6.10
N LEU A 63 2.21 -1.44 6.94
CA LEU A 63 3.23 -0.41 7.17
C LEU A 63 4.44 -0.98 7.93
N ALA A 64 4.20 -1.76 8.99
CA ALA A 64 5.24 -2.44 9.75
C ALA A 64 6.01 -3.46 8.89
N TRP A 65 5.32 -4.18 7.99
CA TRP A 65 5.96 -5.07 7.04
C TRP A 65 6.86 -4.30 6.06
N GLN A 66 6.40 -3.14 5.54
CA GLN A 66 7.21 -2.28 4.67
C GLN A 66 8.47 -1.75 5.36
N ASP A 67 8.36 -1.33 6.61
CA ASP A 67 9.50 -0.87 7.43
C ASP A 67 10.53 -1.99 7.64
N ASN A 68 10.06 -3.23 7.81
CA ASN A 68 10.94 -4.42 7.91
C ASN A 68 11.55 -4.89 6.56
N GLN A 69 11.25 -4.24 5.42
CA GLN A 69 11.90 -4.55 4.14
C GLN A 69 13.15 -3.68 3.87
N ASP A 70 13.53 -2.77 4.77
CA ASP A 70 14.74 -1.91 4.70
C ASP A 70 16.01 -2.62 5.21
#